data_AF-A0A091R0W8-F1
#
_entry.id   AF-A0A091R0W8-F1
#
_cell.length_a   1.000
_cell.length_b   1.000
_cell.length_c   1.000
_cell.angle_alpha   90.00
_cell.angle_beta   90.00
_cell.angle_gamma   90.00
#
_symmetry.space_group_name_H-M   'P 1'
#
loop_
_entity.id
_entity.type
_entity.pdbx_description
1 polymer ?
#
loop_
_entity_poly.entity_id
_entity_poly.type
_entity_poly.pdbx_seq_one_letter_code
_entity_poly.pdbx_strand_id
1 'polypeptide(L)'
;VELLGKAYPQDDYSNVTEKILSKVGRNLHNQKHHPLWLIKEQVKDHFYKQYTGRRGTPLFSVYDSLSPVVTVQQNFDSLLIPQNHTSRRKEDNYYLNRDHMLRAHTSAHQWDLIHSGLDAFLAVGDVYRRDTVDNTHYPVFHQMEGVRLFSSHELFSHVAEGEGLRLFERGRRTAHKQECHTMEAVRLLEFNLKQVLTKLITHLFGEGLEVRWVDCYFPFTHPSFEMEINFQGEWMEVLGCGVMEQQLVNS
;
A
#
# COMPACT_ATOMS: atom_id res chain seq x y z
N VAL A 1 -15.44 -13.20 20.32
CA VAL A 1 -13.96 -13.19 20.32
C VAL A 1 -13.48 -11.96 21.06
N GLU A 2 -12.60 -12.11 22.03
CA GLU A 2 -11.92 -10.97 22.67
C GLU A 2 -10.52 -10.81 22.09
N LEU A 3 -10.17 -9.60 21.64
CA LEU A 3 -8.88 -9.32 21.03
C LEU A 3 -8.47 -7.88 21.34
N LEU A 4 -7.24 -7.69 21.85
CA LEU A 4 -6.68 -6.37 22.20
C LEU A 4 -7.61 -5.54 23.11
N GLY A 5 -8.25 -6.18 24.10
CA GLY A 5 -9.14 -5.51 25.06
C GLY A 5 -10.52 -5.14 24.54
N LYS A 6 -10.90 -5.58 23.32
CA LYS A 6 -12.22 -5.36 22.73
C LYS A 6 -12.93 -6.69 22.49
N ALA A 7 -14.25 -6.71 22.69
CA ALA A 7 -15.11 -7.85 22.39
C ALA A 7 -15.77 -7.70 21.02
N TYR A 8 -15.66 -8.74 20.20
CA TYR A 8 -16.29 -8.86 18.89
C TYR A 8 -17.27 -10.03 18.92
N PRO A 9 -18.59 -9.79 18.97
CA PRO A 9 -19.61 -10.84 18.90
C PRO A 9 -19.43 -11.65 17.63
N GLN A 10 -19.53 -12.98 17.73
CA GLN A 10 -19.45 -13.84 16.54
C GLN A 10 -20.80 -13.92 15.83
N ASP A 11 -20.74 -14.08 14.51
CA ASP A 11 -21.88 -14.25 13.64
C ASP A 11 -21.58 -15.27 12.53
N ASP A 12 -22.46 -15.34 11.54
CA ASP A 12 -22.34 -16.25 10.41
C ASP A 12 -21.22 -15.86 9.43
N TYR A 13 -20.51 -14.76 9.65
CA TYR A 13 -19.29 -14.36 8.93
C TYR A 13 -18.01 -14.63 9.72
N SER A 14 -18.08 -14.89 11.02
CA SER A 14 -16.90 -15.22 11.81
C SER A 14 -16.19 -16.48 11.30
N ASN A 15 -14.87 -16.41 11.13
CA ASN A 15 -14.03 -17.55 10.71
C ASN A 15 -12.59 -17.53 11.26
N VAL A 16 -12.25 -16.57 12.12
CA VAL A 16 -10.96 -16.54 12.83
C VAL A 16 -10.76 -17.78 13.68
N THR A 17 -9.51 -18.24 13.78
CA THR A 17 -9.13 -19.38 14.62
C THR A 17 -8.20 -18.93 15.74
N GLU A 18 -8.17 -19.66 16.86
CA GLU A 18 -7.25 -19.36 17.97
C GLU A 18 -5.79 -19.33 17.52
N LYS A 19 -5.39 -20.22 16.60
CA LYS A 19 -4.04 -20.25 16.02
C LYS A 19 -3.70 -18.92 15.34
N ILE A 20 -4.63 -18.33 14.60
CA ILE A 20 -4.42 -17.05 13.91
C ILE A 20 -4.42 -15.89 14.91
N LEU A 21 -5.38 -15.89 15.84
CA LEU A 21 -5.45 -14.89 16.91
C LEU A 21 -4.17 -14.88 17.77
N SER A 22 -3.53 -16.04 17.98
CA SER A 22 -2.25 -16.14 18.71
C SER A 22 -1.07 -15.44 18.02
N LYS A 23 -1.19 -15.09 16.74
CA LYS A 23 -0.16 -14.36 15.98
C LYS A 23 -0.30 -12.83 16.10
N VAL A 24 -1.50 -12.34 16.43
CA VAL A 24 -1.77 -10.92 16.58
C VAL A 24 -0.88 -10.33 17.67
N GLY A 25 -0.22 -9.22 17.35
CA GLY A 25 0.67 -8.51 18.27
C GLY A 25 2.10 -9.07 18.34
N ARG A 26 2.43 -10.14 17.58
CA ARG A 26 3.82 -10.63 17.51
C ARG A 26 4.77 -9.59 16.88
N ASN A 27 4.24 -8.78 15.96
CA ASN A 27 4.86 -7.60 15.35
C ASN A 27 6.33 -7.81 14.96
N LEU A 28 6.60 -8.82 14.13
CA LEU A 28 7.97 -9.18 13.75
C LEU A 28 8.69 -8.04 13.00
N HIS A 29 7.94 -7.20 12.28
CA HIS A 29 8.42 -5.96 11.68
C HIS A 29 8.92 -4.91 12.69
N ASN A 30 8.59 -5.07 13.98
CA ASN A 30 9.06 -4.23 15.09
C ASN A 30 10.04 -4.95 16.03
N GLN A 31 10.32 -6.23 15.79
CA GLN A 31 11.31 -6.96 16.57
C GLN A 31 12.72 -6.63 16.06
N LYS A 32 13.49 -5.90 16.87
CA LYS A 32 14.88 -5.51 16.53
C LYS A 32 15.69 -6.74 16.07
N HIS A 33 16.47 -6.56 15.00
CA HIS A 33 17.30 -7.59 14.36
C HIS A 33 16.54 -8.72 13.64
N HIS A 34 15.21 -8.71 13.63
CA HIS A 34 14.45 -9.60 12.75
C HIS A 34 14.63 -9.18 11.27
N PRO A 35 14.69 -10.12 10.30
CA PRO A 35 14.84 -9.77 8.88
C PRO A 35 13.79 -8.77 8.37
N LEU A 36 12.53 -8.94 8.76
CA LEU A 36 11.45 -8.00 8.40
C LEU A 36 11.66 -6.61 9.00
N TRP A 37 12.18 -6.52 10.23
CA TRP A 37 12.56 -5.25 10.83
C TRP A 37 13.73 -4.60 10.08
N LEU A 38 14.74 -5.39 9.67
CA LEU A 38 15.88 -4.89 8.89
C LEU A 38 15.42 -4.29 7.55
N ILE A 39 14.55 -4.98 6.81
CA ILE A 39 13.99 -4.47 5.56
C ILE A 39 13.21 -3.18 5.82
N LYS A 40 12.35 -3.16 6.84
CA LYS A 40 11.60 -1.95 7.24
C LYS A 40 12.54 -0.76 7.47
N GLU A 41 13.61 -0.94 8.25
CA GLU A 41 14.55 0.15 8.53
C GLU A 41 15.32 0.59 7.28
N GLN A 42 15.73 -0.32 6.39
CA GLN A 42 16.37 0.06 5.12
C GLN A 42 15.43 0.86 4.21
N VAL A 43 14.15 0.48 4.12
CA VAL A 43 13.15 1.24 3.35
C VAL A 43 12.95 2.62 3.99
N LYS A 44 12.78 2.71 5.32
CA LYS A 44 12.67 4.00 6.03
C LYS A 44 13.87 4.90 5.75
N ASP A 45 15.08 4.36 5.88
CA ASP A 45 16.33 5.10 5.62
C ASP A 45 16.40 5.60 4.17
N HIS A 46 15.94 4.80 3.21
CA HIS A 46 15.85 5.21 1.81
C HIS A 46 14.94 6.43 1.63
N PHE A 47 13.71 6.36 2.15
CA PHE A 47 12.75 7.47 2.06
C PHE A 47 13.23 8.70 2.83
N TYR A 48 13.86 8.54 3.99
CA TYR A 48 14.40 9.66 4.76
C TYR A 48 15.55 10.37 4.05
N LYS A 49 16.36 9.67 3.26
CA LYS A 49 17.45 10.27 2.47
C LYS A 49 16.94 10.94 1.20
N GLN A 50 15.98 10.32 0.50
CA GLN A 50 15.44 10.85 -0.77
C GLN A 50 14.44 11.98 -0.55
N TYR A 51 13.65 11.93 0.53
CA TYR A 51 12.58 12.88 0.83
C TYR A 51 12.83 13.61 2.15
N THR A 52 13.71 14.59 2.07
CA THR A 52 13.96 15.54 3.16
C THR A 52 13.18 16.83 2.93
N GLY A 53 12.47 17.29 3.95
CA GLY A 53 11.85 18.61 3.95
C GLY A 53 12.88 19.73 3.98
N ARG A 54 12.44 20.98 3.80
CA ARG A 54 13.31 22.17 3.75
C ARG A 54 14.23 22.35 4.97
N ARG A 55 13.88 21.76 6.12
CA ARG A 55 14.65 21.80 7.39
C ARG A 55 15.46 20.53 7.65
N GLY A 56 15.59 19.64 6.68
CA GLY A 56 16.25 18.34 6.82
C GLY A 56 15.43 17.30 7.58
N THR A 57 14.19 17.61 7.97
CA THR A 57 13.28 16.65 8.62
C THR A 57 12.76 15.64 7.59
N PRO A 58 12.67 14.34 7.93
CA PRO A 58 12.04 13.37 7.06
C PRO A 58 10.61 13.77 6.73
N LEU A 59 10.24 13.62 5.46
CA LEU A 59 8.91 14.00 4.99
C LEU A 59 7.88 12.89 5.23
N PHE A 60 8.29 11.62 5.14
CA PHE A 60 7.40 10.48 5.36
C PHE A 60 7.28 10.19 6.86
N SER A 61 6.06 10.32 7.38
CA SER A 61 5.71 9.80 8.70
C SER A 61 5.59 8.27 8.65
N VAL A 62 5.86 7.56 9.76
CA VAL A 62 5.87 6.08 9.79
C VAL A 62 4.88 5.56 10.81
N TYR A 63 3.99 4.68 10.37
CA TYR A 63 2.96 4.02 11.16
C TYR A 63 3.17 2.51 11.15
N ASP A 64 3.87 1.97 12.15
CA ASP A 64 4.21 0.55 12.23
C ASP A 64 3.54 -0.19 13.40
N SER A 65 2.60 0.48 14.07
CA SER A 65 1.95 -0.02 15.30
C SER A 65 0.41 0.06 15.23
N LEU A 66 -0.15 0.19 14.02
CA LEU A 66 -1.60 0.19 13.80
C LEU A 66 -2.18 -1.21 14.09
N SER A 67 -3.31 -1.27 14.80
CA SER A 67 -4.01 -2.53 15.06
C SER A 67 -4.35 -3.24 13.74
N PRO A 68 -4.13 -4.56 13.62
CA PRO A 68 -4.56 -5.31 12.44
C PRO A 68 -6.07 -5.49 12.36
N VAL A 69 -6.83 -5.17 13.41
CA VAL A 69 -8.28 -5.18 13.38
C VAL A 69 -8.80 -3.92 12.69
N VAL A 70 -9.47 -4.11 11.57
CA VAL A 70 -10.07 -3.05 10.75
C VAL A 70 -11.54 -3.36 10.49
N THR A 71 -12.31 -2.34 10.15
CA THR A 71 -13.66 -2.52 9.62
C THR A 71 -13.60 -3.07 8.18
N VAL A 72 -14.68 -3.72 7.74
CA VAL A 72 -14.84 -4.11 6.33
C VAL A 72 -14.79 -2.90 5.41
N GLN A 73 -15.31 -1.76 5.86
CA GLN A 73 -15.23 -0.49 5.14
C GLN A 73 -13.78 -0.05 4.92
N GLN A 74 -12.95 -0.07 5.96
CA GLN A 74 -11.54 0.29 5.86
C GLN A 74 -10.79 -0.64 4.90
N ASN A 75 -10.98 -1.95 5.03
CA ASN A 75 -10.26 -2.91 4.18
C ASN A 75 -10.72 -2.90 2.72
N PHE A 76 -11.97 -2.53 2.42
CA PHE A 76 -12.50 -2.66 1.07
C PHE A 76 -13.21 -1.43 0.51
N ASP A 77 -14.24 -0.92 1.20
CA ASP A 77 -15.09 0.14 0.65
C ASP A 77 -14.32 1.45 0.44
N SER A 78 -13.46 1.80 1.40
CA SER A 78 -12.60 2.99 1.34
C SER A 78 -11.61 2.96 0.17
N LEU A 79 -11.34 1.76 -0.35
CA LEU A 79 -10.47 1.48 -1.50
C LEU A 79 -11.26 1.23 -2.78
N LEU A 80 -12.53 1.62 -2.83
CA LEU A 80 -13.42 1.49 -3.99
C LEU A 80 -13.59 0.04 -4.48
N ILE A 81 -13.26 -0.95 -3.65
CA ILE A 81 -13.41 -2.36 -3.99
C ILE A 81 -14.91 -2.65 -4.09
N PRO A 82 -15.44 -3.23 -5.18
CA PRO A 82 -16.88 -3.51 -5.30
C PRO A 82 -17.39 -4.50 -4.25
N GLN A 83 -18.66 -4.39 -3.83
CA GLN A 83 -19.27 -5.30 -2.85
C GLN A 83 -19.30 -6.77 -3.29
N ASN A 84 -19.37 -7.01 -4.61
CA ASN A 84 -19.33 -8.34 -5.22
C ASN A 84 -17.92 -8.79 -5.65
N HIS A 85 -16.88 -8.04 -5.28
CA HIS A 85 -15.50 -8.36 -5.66
C HIS A 85 -15.03 -9.65 -4.97
N THR A 86 -14.28 -10.49 -5.71
CA THR A 86 -13.81 -11.79 -5.22
C THR A 86 -12.92 -11.66 -4.00
N SER A 87 -12.14 -10.58 -3.88
CA SER A 87 -11.28 -10.33 -2.71
C SER A 87 -12.04 -10.21 -1.38
N ARG A 88 -13.37 -10.06 -1.38
CA ARG A 88 -14.19 -10.01 -0.15
C ARG A 88 -14.61 -11.39 0.36
N ARG A 89 -14.35 -12.45 -0.40
CA ARG A 89 -14.79 -13.82 -0.08
C ARG A 89 -14.36 -14.24 1.32
N LYS A 90 -15.25 -14.98 1.98
CA LYS A 90 -15.03 -15.50 3.33
C LYS A 90 -13.92 -16.55 3.36
N GLU A 91 -13.69 -17.19 2.24
CA GLU A 91 -12.67 -18.22 2.03
C GLU A 91 -11.25 -17.64 2.03
N ASP A 92 -11.10 -16.36 1.67
CA ASP A 92 -9.81 -15.70 1.43
C ASP A 92 -9.40 -14.75 2.60
N ASN A 93 -10.33 -14.43 3.51
CA ASN A 93 -10.14 -13.42 4.56
C ASN A 93 -10.50 -13.94 5.96
N TYR A 94 -9.88 -13.35 6.99
CA TYR A 94 -10.17 -13.64 8.39
C TYR A 94 -11.11 -12.60 9.01
N TYR A 95 -12.39 -12.93 9.09
CA TYR A 95 -13.45 -12.11 9.67
C TYR A 95 -13.64 -12.43 11.16
N LEU A 96 -13.64 -11.38 11.98
CA LEU A 96 -14.08 -11.45 13.38
C LEU A 96 -15.61 -11.53 13.43
N ASN A 97 -16.29 -10.75 12.60
CA ASN A 97 -17.72 -10.73 12.36
C ASN A 97 -18.01 -10.02 11.02
N ARG A 98 -19.27 -9.72 10.70
CA ARG A 98 -19.67 -9.02 9.46
C ARG A 98 -19.05 -7.63 9.29
N ASP A 99 -18.70 -6.98 10.39
CA ASP A 99 -18.26 -5.58 10.38
C ASP A 99 -16.74 -5.43 10.55
N HIS A 100 -16.07 -6.42 11.15
CA HIS A 100 -14.66 -6.36 11.51
C HIS A 100 -13.89 -7.59 11.03
N MET A 101 -12.65 -7.35 10.60
CA MET A 101 -11.74 -8.38 10.12
C MET A 101 -10.29 -8.08 10.54
N LEU A 102 -9.43 -9.07 10.38
CA LEU A 102 -7.99 -8.83 10.34
C LEU A 102 -7.64 -8.35 8.92
N ARG A 103 -6.96 -7.21 8.79
CA ARG A 103 -6.65 -6.57 7.50
C ARG A 103 -5.95 -7.54 6.54
N ALA A 104 -6.41 -7.58 5.30
CA ALA A 104 -5.81 -8.42 4.25
C ALA A 104 -4.64 -7.72 3.54
N HIS A 105 -4.50 -6.41 3.73
CA HIS A 105 -3.41 -5.59 3.21
C HIS A 105 -3.25 -4.29 4.03
N THR A 106 -2.06 -3.69 3.99
CA THR A 106 -1.80 -2.40 4.66
C THR A 106 -2.55 -1.22 4.05
N SER A 107 -3.03 -1.35 2.80
CA SER A 107 -3.81 -0.31 2.14
C SER A 107 -5.12 0.01 2.86
N ALA A 108 -5.59 -0.88 3.75
CA ALA A 108 -6.75 -0.65 4.62
C ALA A 108 -6.63 0.63 5.49
N HIS A 109 -5.43 1.19 5.63
CA HIS A 109 -5.16 2.40 6.38
C HIS A 109 -4.95 3.65 5.50
N GLN A 110 -4.97 3.54 4.16
CA GLN A 110 -4.72 4.67 3.27
C GLN A 110 -5.73 5.80 3.51
N TRP A 111 -7.03 5.46 3.54
CA TRP A 111 -8.10 6.44 3.72
C TRP A 111 -7.94 7.19 5.04
N ASP A 112 -7.87 6.48 6.18
CA ASP A 112 -7.74 7.11 7.50
C ASP A 112 -6.53 8.05 7.59
N LEU A 113 -5.38 7.63 7.07
CA LEU A 113 -4.13 8.39 7.13
C LEU A 113 -4.20 9.64 6.22
N ILE A 114 -4.73 9.52 5.01
CA ILE A 114 -4.97 10.67 4.12
C ILE A 114 -5.95 11.66 4.77
N HIS A 115 -7.07 11.18 5.32
CA HIS A 115 -8.10 12.03 5.93
C HIS A 115 -7.67 12.64 7.26
N SER A 116 -6.59 12.14 7.87
CA SER A 116 -5.90 12.80 8.98
C SER A 116 -5.01 13.97 8.56
N GLY A 117 -4.92 14.26 7.25
CA GLY A 117 -4.17 15.37 6.67
C GLY A 117 -2.73 15.05 6.30
N LEU A 118 -2.41 13.76 6.08
CA LEU A 118 -1.05 13.34 5.73
C LEU A 118 -0.86 13.25 4.22
N ASP A 119 0.11 14.01 3.71
CA ASP A 119 0.51 13.96 2.30
C ASP A 119 1.61 12.91 2.02
N ALA A 120 2.32 12.44 3.05
CA ALA A 120 3.40 11.47 2.90
C ALA A 120 3.52 10.55 4.13
N PHE A 121 3.30 9.26 3.94
CA PHE A 121 3.42 8.28 5.01
C PHE A 121 3.83 6.89 4.53
N LEU A 122 4.43 6.15 5.45
CA LEU A 122 4.71 4.73 5.34
C LEU A 122 3.87 3.99 6.39
N ALA A 123 3.16 2.93 6.00
CA ALA A 123 2.41 2.08 6.93
C ALA A 123 2.98 0.66 6.88
N VAL A 124 3.32 0.09 8.04
CA VAL A 124 3.97 -1.22 8.11
C VAL A 124 3.22 -2.12 9.07
N GLY A 125 2.94 -3.35 8.66
CA GLY A 125 2.18 -4.23 9.52
C GLY A 125 2.08 -5.66 9.03
N ASP A 126 1.74 -6.53 9.97
CA ASP A 126 1.23 -7.86 9.73
C ASP A 126 -0.14 -7.80 9.04
N VAL A 127 -0.35 -8.64 8.03
CA VAL A 127 -1.58 -8.77 7.26
C VAL A 127 -1.98 -10.23 7.19
N TYR A 128 -3.27 -10.49 7.02
CA TYR A 128 -3.89 -11.77 7.30
C TYR A 128 -4.70 -12.23 6.09
N ARG A 129 -4.30 -13.36 5.49
CA ARG A 129 -5.01 -13.98 4.36
C ARG A 129 -5.20 -15.46 4.61
N ARG A 130 -6.34 -15.98 4.18
CA ARG A 130 -6.59 -17.41 4.16
C ARG A 130 -6.04 -17.94 2.85
N ASP A 131 -4.97 -18.71 2.94
CA ASP A 131 -4.31 -19.25 1.78
C ASP A 131 -3.76 -20.65 2.09
N THR A 132 -3.31 -21.37 1.05
CA THR A 132 -2.54 -22.60 1.22
C THR A 132 -1.28 -22.33 2.04
N VAL A 133 -0.80 -23.34 2.76
CA VAL A 133 0.45 -23.23 3.52
C VAL A 133 1.52 -24.02 2.79
N ASP A 134 2.46 -23.31 2.19
CA ASP A 134 3.62 -23.85 1.48
C ASP A 134 4.86 -22.97 1.72
N ASN A 135 5.91 -23.10 0.91
CA ASN A 135 7.15 -22.36 1.08
C ASN A 135 7.03 -20.87 0.74
N THR A 136 5.97 -20.45 0.05
CA THR A 136 5.73 -19.07 -0.40
C THR A 136 4.48 -18.45 0.24
N HIS A 137 3.59 -19.26 0.81
CA HIS A 137 2.33 -18.82 1.40
C HIS A 137 2.26 -19.12 2.90
N TYR A 138 1.99 -18.08 3.69
CA TYR A 138 1.74 -18.20 5.12
C TYR A 138 0.56 -17.30 5.53
N PRO A 139 -0.33 -17.73 6.45
CA PRO A 139 -1.56 -16.99 6.76
C PRO A 139 -1.35 -15.60 7.35
N VAL A 140 -0.14 -15.31 7.84
CA VAL A 140 0.25 -14.02 8.41
C VAL A 140 1.60 -13.61 7.83
N PHE A 141 1.60 -12.62 6.95
CA PHE A 141 2.81 -12.04 6.38
C PHE A 141 2.82 -10.53 6.64
N HIS A 142 3.79 -9.79 6.10
CA HIS A 142 3.95 -8.38 6.40
C HIS A 142 4.03 -7.56 5.12
N GLN A 143 3.44 -6.38 5.16
CA GLN A 143 3.50 -5.42 4.06
C GLN A 143 4.05 -4.08 4.56
N MET A 144 4.54 -3.30 3.61
CA MET A 144 4.93 -1.91 3.79
C MET A 144 4.28 -1.08 2.69
N GLU A 145 3.34 -0.23 3.09
CA GLU A 145 2.66 0.74 2.25
C GLU A 145 3.47 2.02 2.17
N GLY A 146 3.46 2.69 1.01
CA GLY A 146 3.91 4.07 0.88
C GLY A 146 2.91 4.90 0.09
N VAL A 147 2.48 6.02 0.65
CA VAL A 147 1.59 6.98 0.00
C VAL A 147 2.30 8.32 -0.11
N ARG A 148 2.17 8.94 -1.28
CA ARG A 148 2.65 10.29 -1.53
C ARG A 148 1.67 11.11 -2.38
N LEU A 149 1.22 12.22 -1.83
CA LEU A 149 0.42 13.22 -2.51
C LEU A 149 1.31 14.39 -2.98
N PHE A 150 0.87 15.04 -4.05
CA PHE A 150 1.55 16.18 -4.64
C PHE A 150 0.55 17.31 -4.88
N SER A 151 0.91 18.52 -4.48
CA SER A 151 0.23 19.71 -4.97
C SER A 151 0.60 19.98 -6.44
N SER A 152 -0.21 20.77 -7.14
CA SER A 152 0.09 21.18 -8.52
C SER A 152 1.45 21.88 -8.61
N HIS A 153 1.77 22.74 -7.63
CA HIS A 153 3.05 23.43 -7.60
C HIS A 153 4.22 22.45 -7.36
N GLU A 154 4.08 21.47 -6.47
CA GLU A 154 5.14 20.48 -6.24
C GLU A 154 5.39 19.60 -7.47
N LEU A 155 4.32 19.13 -8.13
CA LEU A 155 4.47 18.21 -9.26
C LEU A 155 5.16 18.89 -10.46
N PHE A 156 4.86 20.17 -10.70
CA PHE A 156 5.36 20.92 -11.85
C PHE A 156 6.56 21.83 -11.55
N SER A 157 7.13 21.81 -10.34
CA SER A 157 8.19 22.75 -9.92
C SER A 157 9.47 22.67 -10.74
N HIS A 158 9.71 21.55 -11.42
CA HIS A 158 10.89 21.31 -12.24
C HIS A 158 10.60 21.26 -13.74
N VAL A 159 9.38 21.63 -14.15
CA VAL A 159 8.97 21.67 -15.55
C VAL A 159 9.06 23.10 -16.05
N ALA A 160 9.78 23.33 -17.15
CA ALA A 160 9.82 24.62 -17.82
C ALA A 160 8.39 25.04 -18.22
N GLU A 161 7.99 26.26 -17.89
CA GLU A 161 6.62 26.77 -18.11
C GLU A 161 5.52 25.99 -17.36
N GLY A 162 5.87 25.35 -16.24
CA GLY A 162 4.94 24.54 -15.42
C GLY A 162 3.76 25.30 -14.81
N GLU A 163 3.77 26.64 -14.77
CA GLU A 163 2.68 27.48 -14.24
C GLU A 163 1.37 27.32 -15.02
N GLY A 164 1.45 26.95 -16.31
CA GLY A 164 0.27 26.68 -17.15
C GLY A 164 -0.33 25.28 -16.97
N LEU A 165 0.40 24.37 -16.34
CA LEU A 165 0.00 22.98 -16.17
C LEU A 165 -0.96 22.80 -15.00
N ARG A 166 -1.84 21.80 -15.12
CA ARG A 166 -2.87 21.51 -14.14
C ARG A 166 -2.88 20.02 -13.83
N LEU A 167 -3.24 19.67 -12.59
CA LEU A 167 -3.46 18.28 -12.20
C LEU A 167 -4.73 17.70 -12.84
N PHE A 168 -5.77 18.53 -12.98
CA PHE A 168 -7.12 18.07 -13.26
C PHE A 168 -7.72 18.65 -14.55
N GLU A 169 -8.51 17.83 -15.23
CA GLU A 169 -9.30 18.18 -16.40
C GLU A 169 -10.68 17.48 -16.34
N ARG A 170 -11.55 17.78 -17.31
CA ARG A 170 -12.77 17.01 -17.56
C ARG A 170 -12.57 16.16 -18.82
N GLY A 171 -12.00 14.98 -18.63
CA GLY A 171 -11.64 14.08 -19.72
C GLY A 171 -12.43 12.77 -19.71
N ARG A 172 -11.80 11.72 -20.24
CA ARG A 172 -12.29 10.34 -20.21
C ARG A 172 -11.19 9.44 -19.65
N ARG A 173 -11.59 8.36 -18.99
CA ARG A 173 -10.68 7.30 -18.56
C ARG A 173 -10.14 6.57 -19.79
N THR A 174 -8.84 6.33 -19.81
CA THR A 174 -8.14 5.55 -20.83
C THR A 174 -7.27 4.50 -20.15
N ALA A 175 -6.56 3.65 -20.90
CA ALA A 175 -5.58 2.73 -20.32
C ALA A 175 -4.45 3.44 -19.53
N HIS A 176 -4.24 4.73 -19.75
CA HIS A 176 -3.09 5.47 -19.20
C HIS A 176 -3.45 6.52 -18.16
N LYS A 177 -4.74 6.87 -17.98
CA LYS A 177 -5.14 7.90 -17.01
C LYS A 177 -6.61 7.79 -16.58
N GLN A 178 -6.89 8.36 -15.42
CA GLN A 178 -8.26 8.58 -14.93
C GLN A 178 -8.94 9.71 -15.70
N GLU A 179 -10.27 9.75 -15.65
CA GLU A 179 -11.09 10.73 -16.35
C GLU A 179 -10.86 12.17 -15.88
N CYS A 180 -10.45 12.37 -14.63
CA CYS A 180 -10.24 13.69 -14.04
C CYS A 180 -8.80 14.17 -14.05
N HIS A 181 -7.81 13.32 -14.36
CA HIS A 181 -6.40 13.72 -14.41
C HIS A 181 -5.96 14.14 -15.80
N THR A 182 -5.10 15.15 -15.87
CA THR A 182 -4.37 15.50 -17.10
C THR A 182 -3.32 14.44 -17.42
N MET A 183 -2.94 14.30 -18.69
CA MET A 183 -1.90 13.33 -19.07
C MET A 183 -0.54 13.75 -18.51
N GLU A 184 -0.26 15.05 -18.47
CA GLU A 184 0.98 15.62 -17.97
C GLU A 184 1.19 15.27 -16.50
N ALA A 185 0.14 15.39 -15.68
CA ALA A 185 0.22 15.02 -14.27
C ALA A 185 0.47 13.52 -14.09
N VAL A 186 -0.27 12.67 -14.81
CA VAL A 186 -0.11 11.21 -14.68
C VAL A 186 1.27 10.75 -15.12
N ARG A 187 1.83 11.31 -16.19
CA ARG A 187 3.19 10.95 -16.66
C ARG A 187 4.27 11.32 -15.64
N LEU A 188 4.16 12.48 -15.00
CA LEU A 188 5.11 12.89 -13.96
C LEU A 188 4.97 12.03 -12.69
N LEU A 189 3.74 11.72 -12.27
CA LEU A 189 3.48 10.84 -11.13
C LEU A 189 3.99 9.42 -11.39
N GLU A 190 3.69 8.85 -12.55
CA GLU A 190 4.17 7.53 -12.98
C GLU A 190 5.70 7.48 -12.99
N PHE A 191 6.34 8.48 -13.61
CA PHE A 191 7.79 8.57 -13.67
C PHE A 191 8.42 8.65 -12.27
N ASN A 192 7.88 9.51 -11.40
CA ASN A 192 8.37 9.66 -10.04
C ASN A 192 8.23 8.35 -9.25
N LEU A 193 7.05 7.72 -9.30
CA LEU A 193 6.76 6.46 -8.62
C LEU A 193 7.73 5.36 -9.06
N LYS A 194 7.86 5.12 -10.37
CA LYS A 194 8.75 4.10 -10.92
C LYS A 194 10.21 4.40 -10.56
N GLN A 195 10.66 5.66 -10.67
CA GLN A 195 12.02 6.05 -10.32
C GLN A 195 12.34 5.78 -8.83
N VAL A 196 11.42 6.08 -7.93
CA VAL A 196 11.60 5.90 -6.49
C VAL A 196 11.68 4.42 -6.13
N LEU A 197 10.76 3.62 -6.67
CA LEU A 197 10.73 2.18 -6.41
C LEU A 197 11.94 1.47 -7.04
N THR A 198 12.36 1.84 -8.24
CA THR A 198 13.60 1.32 -8.84
C THR A 198 14.81 1.65 -7.97
N LYS A 199 14.96 2.90 -7.51
CA LYS A 199 16.05 3.27 -6.60
C LYS A 199 15.99 2.54 -5.26
N LEU A 200 14.78 2.26 -4.75
CA LEU A 200 14.59 1.48 -3.53
C LEU A 200 15.07 0.04 -3.71
N ILE A 201 14.72 -0.62 -4.81
CA ILE A 201 15.19 -1.97 -5.10
C ILE A 201 16.71 -2.01 -5.27
N THR A 202 17.29 -1.07 -6.01
CA THR A 202 18.74 -0.96 -6.13
C THR A 202 19.40 -0.75 -4.77
N HIS A 203 18.77 0.01 -3.87
CA HIS A 203 19.28 0.19 -2.50
C HIS A 203 19.23 -1.09 -1.67
N LEU A 204 18.17 -1.89 -1.81
CA LEU A 204 17.97 -3.12 -1.02
C LEU A 204 18.80 -4.31 -1.54
N PHE A 205 18.92 -4.45 -2.85
CA PHE A 205 19.48 -5.64 -3.50
C PHE A 205 20.79 -5.40 -4.25
N GLY A 206 21.19 -4.13 -4.43
CA GLY A 206 22.37 -3.74 -5.20
C GLY A 206 22.09 -3.48 -6.68
N GLU A 207 23.13 -3.09 -7.40
CA GLU A 207 23.10 -2.86 -8.85
C GLU A 207 23.01 -4.18 -9.63
N GLY A 208 22.44 -4.13 -10.84
CA GLY A 208 22.43 -5.26 -11.78
C GLY A 208 21.29 -6.27 -11.58
N LEU A 209 20.36 -6.01 -10.65
CA LEU A 209 19.14 -6.81 -10.54
C LEU A 209 18.20 -6.55 -11.72
N GLU A 210 17.76 -7.61 -12.41
CA GLU A 210 16.79 -7.48 -13.49
C GLU A 210 15.38 -7.26 -12.92
N VAL A 211 14.79 -6.12 -13.29
CA VAL A 211 13.42 -5.74 -12.89
C VAL A 211 12.58 -5.43 -14.12
N ARG A 212 11.28 -5.71 -14.05
CA ARG A 212 10.30 -5.30 -15.07
C ARG A 212 9.03 -4.76 -14.44
N TRP A 213 8.36 -3.89 -15.19
CA TRP A 213 7.05 -3.34 -14.84
C TRP A 213 5.98 -4.06 -15.66
N VAL A 214 4.94 -4.55 -14.99
CA VAL A 214 3.80 -5.23 -15.60
C VAL A 214 2.56 -4.38 -15.37
N ASP A 215 1.82 -4.06 -16.43
CA ASP A 215 0.54 -3.36 -16.29
C ASP A 215 -0.48 -4.29 -15.61
N CYS A 216 -1.13 -3.81 -14.55
CA CYS A 216 -2.10 -4.57 -13.79
C CYS A 216 -3.34 -3.72 -13.43
N TYR A 217 -4.20 -4.22 -12.54
CA TYR A 217 -5.41 -3.52 -12.12
C TYR A 217 -5.62 -3.65 -10.61
N PHE A 218 -5.82 -2.51 -9.96
CA PHE A 218 -6.34 -2.41 -8.60
C PHE A 218 -7.53 -1.44 -8.56
N PRO A 219 -8.60 -1.69 -7.78
CA PRO A 219 -9.74 -0.77 -7.69
C PRO A 219 -9.42 0.62 -7.14
N PHE A 220 -8.27 0.80 -6.47
CA PHE A 220 -7.87 2.03 -5.79
C PHE A 220 -6.70 2.76 -6.48
N THR A 221 -6.19 2.26 -7.61
CA THR A 221 -5.16 2.95 -8.41
C THR A 221 -5.41 2.81 -9.91
N HIS A 222 -5.11 3.86 -10.67
CA HIS A 222 -5.12 3.85 -12.12
C HIS A 222 -4.29 5.00 -12.72
N PRO A 223 -3.30 4.73 -13.60
CA PRO A 223 -2.82 3.41 -14.02
C PRO A 223 -2.14 2.66 -12.86
N SER A 224 -2.09 1.34 -12.97
CA SER A 224 -1.53 0.42 -11.97
C SER A 224 -0.44 -0.45 -12.57
N PHE A 225 0.56 -0.76 -11.75
CA PHE A 225 1.72 -1.55 -12.14
C PHE A 225 2.12 -2.52 -11.04
N GLU A 226 2.56 -3.69 -11.43
CA GLU A 226 3.35 -4.60 -10.62
C GLU A 226 4.81 -4.47 -11.00
N MET A 227 5.69 -4.62 -10.01
CA MET A 227 7.12 -4.75 -10.25
C MET A 227 7.54 -6.17 -9.94
N GLU A 228 8.18 -6.80 -10.91
CA GLU A 228 8.71 -8.14 -10.80
C GLU A 228 10.23 -8.13 -10.84
N ILE A 229 10.83 -9.01 -10.05
CA ILE A 229 12.28 -9.23 -9.98
C ILE A 229 12.58 -10.60 -10.59
N ASN A 230 13.60 -10.67 -11.46
CA ASN A 230 14.12 -11.97 -11.90
C ASN A 230 14.93 -12.59 -10.77
N PHE A 231 14.47 -13.70 -10.24
CA PHE A 231 15.15 -14.47 -9.21
C PHE A 231 15.20 -15.93 -9.61
N GLN A 232 16.41 -16.47 -9.72
CA GLN A 232 16.65 -17.87 -10.11
C GLN A 232 16.02 -18.25 -11.46
N GLY A 233 15.92 -17.30 -12.39
CA GLY A 233 15.35 -17.52 -13.72
C GLY A 233 13.83 -17.37 -13.81
N GLU A 234 13.17 -17.08 -12.69
CA GLU A 234 11.73 -16.83 -12.62
C GLU A 234 11.44 -15.37 -12.27
N TRP A 235 10.41 -14.80 -12.89
CA TRP A 235 9.93 -13.45 -12.57
C TRP A 235 8.96 -13.53 -11.40
N MET A 236 9.30 -12.87 -10.29
CA MET A 236 8.48 -12.86 -9.07
C MET A 236 7.99 -11.44 -8.79
N GLU A 237 6.67 -11.28 -8.63
CA GLU A 237 6.06 -10.04 -8.15
C GLU A 237 6.52 -9.73 -6.72
N VAL A 238 6.95 -8.50 -6.47
CA VAL A 238 7.36 -8.05 -5.13
C VAL A 238 6.57 -6.84 -4.62
N LEU A 239 5.85 -6.14 -5.49
CA LEU A 239 4.92 -5.07 -5.12
C LEU A 239 3.93 -4.76 -6.24
N GLY A 240 2.78 -4.22 -5.84
CA GLY A 240 1.85 -3.48 -6.68
C GLY A 240 1.86 -1.98 -6.32
N CYS A 241 1.69 -1.12 -7.31
CA CYS A 241 1.64 0.33 -7.13
C CYS A 241 0.81 1.00 -8.24
N GLY A 242 0.57 2.31 -8.12
CA GLY A 242 -0.10 3.07 -9.17
C GLY A 242 -0.43 4.49 -8.74
N VAL A 243 -1.06 5.23 -9.65
CA VAL A 243 -1.61 6.56 -9.34
C VAL A 243 -2.93 6.36 -8.60
N MET A 244 -3.04 6.87 -7.36
CA MET A 244 -4.24 6.68 -6.53
C MET A 244 -5.51 7.19 -7.24
N GLU A 245 -6.61 6.44 -7.11
CA GLU A 245 -7.92 6.87 -7.59
C GLU A 245 -8.33 8.19 -6.94
N GLN A 246 -8.63 9.20 -7.76
CA GLN A 246 -8.92 10.53 -7.26
C GLN A 246 -10.20 10.54 -6.41
N GLN A 247 -11.13 9.62 -6.65
CA GLN A 247 -12.32 9.44 -5.81
C GLN A 247 -11.95 9.07 -4.37
N LEU A 248 -10.96 8.21 -4.15
CA LEU A 248 -10.47 7.85 -2.82
C LEU A 248 -9.78 9.04 -2.15
N VAL A 249 -8.97 9.80 -2.90
CA VAL A 249 -8.25 10.96 -2.37
C VAL A 249 -9.20 12.10 -1.99
N ASN A 250 -10.34 12.24 -2.69
CA ASN A 250 -11.32 13.31 -2.49
C ASN A 250 -12.43 13.00 -1.46
N SER A 251 -12.56 11.75 -1.02
CA SER A 251 -13.74 11.28 -0.28
C SER A 251 -13.92 11.83 1.13
#